data_AF-A0A2V8L838-F1
#
_entry.id   AF-A0A2V8L838-F1
#
_cell.length_a   1.000
_cell.length_b   1.000
_cell.length_c   1.000
_cell.angle_alpha   90.00
_cell.angle_beta   90.00
_cell.angle_gamma   90.00
#
_symmetry.space_group_name_H-M   'P 1'
#
loop_
_entity.id
_entity.type
_entity.pdbx_description
1 polymer ?
#
loop_
_entity_poly.entity_id
_entity_poly.type
_entity_poly.pdbx_seq_one_letter_code
_entity_poly.pdbx_strand_id
1 'polypeptide(L)'
;MRAEDVVGLVVGLGVVIIALSLYIGLIVLGVRIAKRKNRSPHWFWFAVHPMGLIITLIVMACLSPLKRCPRCAQTTQQAARLCGFCGYDFAATAYMPPPQGVYVSPGGY
;
A
#
# COMPACT_ATOMS: atom_id res chain seq x y z
N MET A 1 24.49 11.99 44.26
CA MET A 1 24.25 12.44 42.88
C MET A 1 24.45 13.94 42.85
N ARG A 2 25.37 14.41 42.02
CA ARG A 2 25.59 15.84 41.80
C ARG A 2 24.48 16.36 40.89
N ALA A 3 24.15 17.65 40.98
CA ALA A 3 23.15 18.27 40.11
C ALA A 3 23.47 18.05 38.61
N GLU A 4 24.76 18.02 38.29
CA GLU A 4 25.31 17.73 36.96
C GLU A 4 24.89 16.33 36.45
N ASP A 5 24.86 15.32 37.32
CA ASP A 5 24.46 13.94 36.97
C ASP A 5 22.96 13.86 36.66
N VAL A 6 22.15 14.59 37.44
CA VAL A 6 20.69 14.63 37.27
C VAL A 6 20.33 15.35 35.97
N VAL A 7 21.00 16.46 35.67
CA VAL A 7 20.83 17.19 34.41
C VAL A 7 21.21 16.29 33.22
N GLY A 8 22.34 15.58 33.30
CA GLY A 8 22.76 14.64 32.26
C GLY A 8 21.73 13.53 32.01
N LEU A 9 21.18 12.94 33.07
CA LEU A 9 20.17 11.88 32.98
C LEU A 9 18.86 12.38 32.36
N VAL A 10 18.36 13.54 32.78
CA VAL A 10 17.12 14.12 32.23
C VAL A 10 17.27 14.47 30.76
N VAL A 11 18.39 15.10 30.38
CA VAL A 11 18.68 15.44 28.98
C VAL A 11 18.83 14.18 28.13
N GLY A 12 19.57 13.18 28.62
CA GLY A 12 19.76 11.91 27.93
C GLY A 12 18.44 11.18 27.67
N LEU A 13 17.59 11.05 28.69
CA LEU A 13 16.26 10.45 28.54
C LEU A 13 15.39 11.24 27.55
N GLY A 14 15.43 12.57 27.61
CA GLY A 14 14.73 13.44 26.66
C GLY A 14 15.13 13.17 25.21
N VAL A 15 16.43 13.08 24.93
CA VAL A 15 16.95 12.78 23.59
C VAL A 15 16.50 11.40 23.11
N VAL A 16 16.56 10.38 23.98
CA VAL A 16 16.14 9.01 23.62
C VAL A 16 14.63 8.96 23.32
N ILE A 17 13.79 9.62 24.12
CA ILE A 17 12.35 9.68 23.90
C ILE A 17 12.05 10.36 22.56
N ILE A 18 12.72 11.48 22.26
CA ILE A 18 12.56 12.18 20.98
C ILE A 18 12.96 11.27 19.81
N ALA A 19 14.13 10.63 19.89
CA ALA A 19 14.61 9.73 18.84
C ALA A 19 13.64 8.56 18.60
N LEU A 20 13.14 7.92 19.66
CA LEU A 20 12.16 6.84 19.58
C LEU A 20 10.82 7.34 19.00
N SER A 21 10.35 8.52 19.37
CA SER A 21 9.11 9.09 18.84
C SER A 21 9.19 9.37 17.33
N LEU A 22 10.31 9.91 16.86
CA LEU A 22 10.56 10.13 15.43
C LEU A 22 10.65 8.80 14.67
N TYR A 23 11.32 7.80 15.26
CA TYR A 23 11.44 6.47 14.69
C TYR A 23 10.08 5.78 14.51
N ILE A 24 9.25 5.77 15.56
CA ILE A 24 7.90 5.22 15.52
C ILE A 24 7.03 6.00 14.52
N GLY A 25 7.19 7.33 14.45
CA GLY A 25 6.52 8.18 13.47
C GLY A 25 6.78 7.74 12.01
N LEU A 26 8.03 7.41 11.67
CA LEU A 26 8.39 6.89 10.35
C LEU A 26 7.75 5.53 10.05
N ILE A 27 7.70 4.64 11.04
CA ILE A 27 7.00 3.34 10.92
C ILE A 27 5.52 3.56 10.63
N VAL A 28 4.86 4.43 11.41
CA VAL A 28 3.42 4.72 11.25
C VAL A 28 3.14 5.35 9.88
N LEU A 29 3.99 6.28 9.42
CA LEU A 29 3.87 6.87 8.09
C LEU A 29 3.95 5.80 6.99
N GLY A 30 4.93 4.92 7.09
CA GLY A 30 5.08 3.82 6.15
C GLY A 30 3.88 2.86 6.15
N VAL A 31 3.35 2.49 7.32
CA VAL A 31 2.13 1.65 7.42
C VAL A 31 0.93 2.34 6.76
N ARG A 32 0.78 3.66 6.95
CA ARG A 32 -0.28 4.44 6.29
C ARG A 32 -0.11 4.45 4.77
N ILE A 33 1.13 4.51 4.25
CA ILE A 33 1.41 4.41 2.81
C ILE A 33 1.05 3.01 2.28
N ALA A 34 1.46 1.95 2.97
CA ALA A 34 1.16 0.57 2.57
C ALA A 34 -0.36 0.30 2.54
N LYS A 35 -1.10 0.74 3.58
CA LYS A 35 -2.56 0.61 3.61
C LYS A 35 -3.22 1.34 2.45
N ARG A 36 -2.80 2.57 2.14
CA ARG A 36 -3.31 3.33 0.99
C ARG A 36 -3.07 2.64 -0.35
N LYS A 37 -1.98 1.87 -0.46
CA LYS A 37 -1.62 1.11 -1.68
C LYS A 37 -2.20 -0.31 -1.72
N ASN A 38 -3.10 -0.66 -0.79
CA ASN A 38 -3.64 -2.02 -0.62
C ASN A 38 -2.54 -3.09 -0.45
N ARG A 39 -1.45 -2.75 0.22
CA ARG A 39 -0.35 -3.66 0.57
C ARG A 39 -0.47 -4.09 2.03
N SER A 40 -0.09 -5.34 2.31
CA SER A 40 -0.13 -5.91 3.65
C SER A 40 0.79 -5.14 4.62
N PRO A 41 0.30 -4.67 5.78
CA PRO A 41 1.12 -3.97 6.77
C PRO A 41 2.23 -4.82 7.38
N HIS A 42 2.15 -6.15 7.25
CA HIS A 42 3.07 -7.10 7.89
C HIS A 42 4.55 -6.90 7.48
N TRP A 43 4.80 -6.25 6.33
CA TRP A 43 6.16 -5.90 5.91
C TRP A 43 6.85 -4.91 6.85
N PHE A 44 6.11 -4.17 7.67
CA PHE A 44 6.68 -3.23 8.64
C PHE A 44 7.32 -3.89 9.87
N TRP A 45 7.20 -5.21 10.05
CA TRP A 45 8.02 -5.92 11.04
C TRP A 45 9.52 -5.78 10.75
N PHE A 46 9.92 -5.69 9.47
CA PHE A 46 11.31 -5.42 9.09
C PHE A 46 11.76 -3.99 9.43
N ALA A 47 10.81 -3.07 9.64
CA ALA A 47 11.09 -1.69 10.02
C ALA A 47 11.46 -1.51 11.49
N VAL A 48 11.43 -2.58 12.31
CA VAL A 48 12.00 -2.54 13.67
C VAL A 48 13.50 -2.29 13.64
N HIS A 49 14.20 -2.74 12.60
CA HIS A 49 15.62 -2.43 12.41
C HIS A 49 15.81 -1.14 11.60
N PRO A 50 16.77 -0.28 11.97
CA PRO A 50 16.96 1.02 11.30
C PRO A 50 17.29 0.88 9.80
N MET A 51 18.03 -0.15 9.40
CA MET A 51 18.29 -0.44 7.99
C MET A 51 17.05 -1.01 7.27
N GLY A 52 16.28 -1.85 7.94
CA GLY A 52 15.05 -2.42 7.38
C GLY A 52 13.94 -1.36 7.21
N LEU A 53 13.91 -0.33 8.07
CA LEU A 53 13.02 0.83 7.92
C LEU A 53 13.29 1.56 6.59
N ILE A 54 14.55 1.84 6.28
CA ILE A 54 14.93 2.56 5.05
C ILE A 54 14.52 1.73 3.83
N ILE A 55 14.86 0.43 3.81
CA ILE A 55 14.52 -0.46 2.70
C ILE A 55 13.00 -0.56 2.50
N THR A 56 12.24 -0.77 3.59
CA THR A 56 10.77 -0.88 3.51
C THR A 56 10.12 0.42 3.02
N LEU A 57 10.61 1.58 3.45
CA LEU A 57 10.11 2.87 2.95
C LEU A 57 10.40 3.07 1.46
N ILE A 58 11.63 2.76 1.00
CA ILE A 58 12.02 2.87 -0.42
C ILE A 58 11.15 1.95 -1.28
N VAL A 59 11.05 0.67 -0.90
CA VAL A 59 10.24 -0.33 -1.62
C VAL A 59 8.78 0.14 -1.69
N MET A 60 8.18 0.56 -0.58
CA MET A 60 6.79 1.02 -0.57
C MET A 60 6.57 2.32 -1.35
N ALA A 61 7.58 3.19 -1.44
CA ALA A 61 7.53 4.38 -2.29
C ALA A 61 7.49 3.98 -3.77
N CYS A 62 8.36 3.07 -4.21
CA CYS A 62 8.48 2.62 -5.60
C CYS A 62 7.34 1.69 -6.07
N LEU A 63 6.75 0.90 -5.16
CA LEU A 63 5.72 -0.07 -5.53
C LEU A 63 4.40 0.60 -5.94
N SER A 64 3.83 0.15 -7.05
CA SER A 64 2.48 0.54 -7.48
C SER A 64 1.39 -0.03 -6.57
N PRO A 65 0.27 0.70 -6.42
CA PRO A 65 -0.91 0.22 -5.69
C PRO A 65 -1.55 -1.02 -6.34
N LEU A 66 -2.22 -1.81 -5.50
CA LEU A 66 -2.89 -3.05 -5.89
C LEU A 66 -4.41 -2.89 -5.89
N LYS A 67 -5.09 -3.64 -6.77
CA LYS A 67 -6.55 -3.80 -6.82
C LYS A 67 -6.94 -5.28 -6.78
N ARG A 68 -8.15 -5.58 -6.33
CA ARG A 68 -8.69 -6.94 -6.24
C ARG A 68 -9.57 -7.25 -7.46
N CYS A 69 -9.39 -8.40 -8.08
CA CYS A 69 -10.19 -8.82 -9.22
C CYS A 69 -11.62 -9.22 -8.78
N PRO A 70 -12.69 -8.73 -9.42
CA PRO A 70 -14.06 -9.07 -9.04
C PRO A 70 -14.46 -10.50 -9.43
N ARG A 71 -13.79 -11.10 -10.43
CA ARG A 71 -14.11 -12.45 -10.91
C ARG A 71 -13.43 -13.55 -10.10
N CYS A 72 -12.13 -13.42 -9.80
CA CYS A 72 -11.35 -14.49 -9.14
C CYS A 72 -10.79 -14.10 -7.76
N ALA A 73 -11.07 -12.90 -7.26
CA ALA A 73 -10.61 -12.39 -5.96
C ALA A 73 -9.09 -12.31 -5.77
N GLN A 74 -8.28 -12.51 -6.82
CA GLN A 74 -6.83 -12.33 -6.77
C GLN A 74 -6.42 -10.86 -6.80
N THR A 75 -5.23 -10.57 -6.27
CA THR A 75 -4.69 -9.22 -6.20
C THR A 75 -3.78 -8.94 -7.40
N THR A 76 -4.02 -7.84 -8.10
CA THR A 76 -3.26 -7.43 -9.29
C THR A 76 -2.88 -5.96 -9.23
N GLN A 77 -1.99 -5.51 -10.12
CA GLN A 77 -1.59 -4.10 -10.17
C GLN A 77 -2.79 -3.23 -10.55
N GLN A 78 -2.89 -2.04 -9.95
CA GLN A 78 -4.01 -1.13 -10.25
C GLN A 78 -4.08 -0.75 -11.74
N ALA A 79 -2.91 -0.58 -12.38
CA ALA A 79 -2.77 -0.27 -13.80
C ALA A 79 -3.02 -1.46 -14.76
N ALA A 80 -3.23 -2.67 -14.25
CA ALA A 80 -3.46 -3.84 -15.11
C ALA A 80 -4.79 -3.72 -15.86
N ARG A 81 -4.77 -3.85 -17.19
CA ARG A 81 -5.98 -3.93 -18.03
C ARG A 81 -6.66 -5.29 -17.94
N LEU A 82 -5.88 -6.36 -17.85
CA LEU A 82 -6.34 -7.73 -17.74
C LEU A 82 -5.87 -8.34 -16.41
N CYS A 83 -6.68 -9.20 -15.81
CA CYS A 83 -6.26 -10.01 -14.67
C CYS A 83 -5.31 -11.11 -15.14
N GLY A 84 -4.05 -11.09 -14.69
CA GLY A 84 -3.05 -12.12 -15.04
C GLY A 84 -3.36 -13.55 -14.56
N PHE A 85 -4.42 -13.75 -13.76
CA PHE A 85 -4.83 -15.07 -13.26
C PHE A 85 -6.03 -15.65 -14.01
N CYS A 86 -7.07 -14.85 -14.29
CA CYS A 86 -8.33 -15.34 -14.88
C CYS A 86 -8.71 -14.67 -16.21
N GLY A 87 -7.88 -13.75 -16.71
CA GLY A 87 -8.14 -13.04 -17.97
C GLY A 87 -9.27 -12.01 -17.93
N TYR A 88 -9.81 -11.68 -16.75
CA TYR A 88 -10.86 -10.65 -16.63
C TYR A 88 -10.37 -9.30 -17.16
N ASP A 89 -11.12 -8.72 -18.10
CA ASP A 89 -10.85 -7.40 -18.68
C ASP A 89 -11.50 -6.30 -17.84
N PHE A 90 -10.66 -5.48 -17.20
CA PHE A 90 -11.11 -4.35 -16.40
C PHE A 90 -11.59 -3.16 -17.24
N ALA A 91 -11.17 -3.06 -18.51
CA ALA A 91 -11.55 -1.99 -19.42
C ALA A 91 -12.87 -2.28 -20.13
N ALA A 92 -13.16 -3.54 -20.47
CA ALA A 92 -14.40 -3.94 -21.14
C ALA A 92 -15.66 -3.56 -20.33
N THR A 93 -15.62 -3.63 -18.99
CA THR A 93 -16.76 -3.23 -18.14
C THR A 93 -16.94 -1.73 -17.98
N ALA A 94 -15.95 -0.90 -18.34
CA ALA A 94 -16.10 0.55 -18.36
C ALA A 94 -16.80 1.05 -19.64
N TYR A 95 -16.73 0.26 -20.71
CA TYR A 95 -17.47 0.49 -21.94
C TYR A 95 -18.69 -0.41 -21.95
N MET A 96 -19.75 0.00 -21.25
CA MET A 96 -21.08 -0.51 -21.59
C MET A 96 -21.52 0.29 -22.81
N PRO A 97 -21.49 -0.26 -24.04
CA PRO A 97 -22.13 0.42 -25.16
C PRO A 97 -23.60 0.62 -24.79
N PRO A 98 -24.24 1.72 -25.22
CA PRO A 98 -25.68 1.91 -25.04
C PRO A 98 -26.40 0.64 -25.52
N PRO A 99 -27.48 0.21 -24.86
CA PRO A 99 -28.17 -1.02 -25.19
C PRO A 99 -28.45 -1.05 -26.69
N GLN A 100 -27.69 -1.91 -27.39
CA GLN A 100 -27.88 -2.12 -28.80
C GLN A 100 -29.20 -2.88 -28.87
N GLY A 101 -30.27 -2.16 -29.22
CA GLY A 101 -31.57 -2.78 -29.48
C GLY A 101 -31.32 -4.00 -30.36
N VAL A 102 -31.86 -5.14 -29.92
CA VAL A 102 -31.77 -6.41 -30.63
C VAL A 102 -32.26 -6.17 -32.06
N TYR A 103 -31.34 -6.03 -33.02
CA TYR A 103 -31.70 -6.00 -34.43
C TYR A 103 -32.09 -7.43 -34.80
N VAL A 104 -33.39 -7.70 -34.74
CA VAL A 104 -33.97 -8.90 -35.32
C VAL A 104 -33.77 -8.77 -36.83
N SER A 105 -32.91 -9.60 -37.42
CA SER A 105 -32.69 -9.62 -38.86
C SER A 105 -33.99 -10.02 -39.57
N PRO A 106 -34.58 -9.16 -40.43
CA PRO A 106 -35.77 -9.55 -41.18
C PRO A 106 -35.34 -10.37 -42.39
N GLY A 107 -35.61 -11.67 -42.38
CA GLY A 107 -35.50 -12.53 -43.57
C GLY A 107 -34.47 -13.64 -43.46
N GLY A 108 -34.79 -14.68 -42.69
CA GLY A 108 -34.49 -16.05 -43.12
C GLY A 108 -35.65 -16.50 -44.00
N TYR A 109 -35.34 -16.80 -45.26
CA TYR A 109 -36.22 -17.27 -46.34
C TYR A 109 -37.10 -18.46 -45.93
#